data_AF-A0A960X0V0-F1
#
_entry.id   AF-A0A960X0V0-F1
#
_cell.length_a   1.000
_cell.length_b   1.000
_cell.length_c   1.000
_cell.angle_alpha   90.00
_cell.angle_beta   90.00
_cell.angle_gamma   90.00
#
_symmetry.space_group_name_H-M   'P 1'
#
loop_
_entity.id
_entity.type
_entity.pdbx_description
1 polymer ?
#
loop_
_entity_poly.entity_id
_entity_poly.type
_entity_poly.pdbx_seq_one_letter_code
_entity_poly.pdbx_strand_id
1 'polypeptide(L)'
;MPWLPAIGIGILTGIIGLLTSGLVTDCYLVWYHRPNDVGSSFLVVGMALLGGLLASILGVIVARVMGPGGWKVFGSSSGLVLAVNGLIAMALYLGADIPPIIGGQSLRLEMEIRLPLGHAKPLGKGEFILASVVDGVQKTSQSGELRVDAVRLEDDRWIVPAEAKLFSSRGMRITAATIGDEDIGGFVVPLPKHPGEAYERWSEWYPQSRPGDPPWPNTKSSFRIRVARIPPPSPPPTAQEWAAQREAMEQAKFDLIPADAPISDLIPYTEPHIAEKRRIGALKRIISRPALVRELSSLMLTDGPYDEAAREAAAALHLIGRLDPPSADLIPGVLAAGRDIVARIRKFNASTPEQDPNYEAAADVDIRFNGWMDAVRNLRAKAGGNFLPELREILELSRVRPDSQAMQGDIRRVASYYMKLWGGVEPLPSDPPPR
;
A
#
# COMPACT_ATOMS: atom_id res chain seq x y z
N MET A 1 8.67 -49.92 16.01
CA MET A 1 8.99 -48.66 16.71
C MET A 1 7.78 -48.23 17.51
N PRO A 2 7.91 -47.77 18.77
CA PRO A 2 6.79 -47.22 19.52
C PRO A 2 6.17 -46.02 18.79
N TRP A 3 4.92 -45.70 19.11
CA TRP A 3 4.17 -44.63 18.43
C TRP A 3 4.81 -43.25 18.58
N LEU A 4 5.26 -42.90 19.78
CA LEU A 4 5.79 -41.57 20.05
C LEU A 4 7.03 -41.23 19.18
N PRO A 5 8.06 -42.08 19.06
CA PRO A 5 9.15 -41.84 18.12
C PRO A 5 8.73 -41.82 16.65
N ALA A 6 7.75 -42.63 16.24
CA ALA A 6 7.24 -42.61 14.87
C ALA A 6 6.52 -41.28 14.55
N ILE A 7 5.72 -40.77 15.48
CA ILE A 7 5.08 -39.45 15.39
C ILE A 7 6.15 -38.36 15.33
N GLY A 8 7.19 -38.44 16.16
CA GLY A 8 8.32 -37.50 16.11
C GLY A 8 9.01 -37.46 14.75
N ILE A 9 9.29 -38.62 14.15
CA ILE A 9 9.82 -38.71 12.77
C ILE A 9 8.84 -38.11 11.76
N GLY A 10 7.54 -38.39 11.91
CA GLY A 10 6.49 -37.79 11.08
C GLY A 10 6.51 -36.26 11.13
N ILE A 11 6.56 -35.67 12.31
CA ILE A 11 6.61 -34.19 12.46
C ILE A 11 7.85 -33.62 11.77
N LEU A 12 9.04 -34.18 12.02
CA LEU A 12 10.28 -33.71 11.39
C LEU A 12 10.25 -33.84 9.87
N THR A 13 9.71 -34.96 9.36
CA THR A 13 9.53 -35.18 7.90
C THR A 13 8.53 -34.17 7.31
N GLY A 14 7.47 -33.86 8.07
CA GLY A 14 6.48 -32.84 7.72
C GLY A 14 7.07 -31.44 7.57
N ILE A 15 7.97 -31.03 8.46
CA ILE A 15 8.65 -29.74 8.34
C ILE A 15 9.42 -29.66 7.02
N ILE A 16 10.11 -30.73 6.61
CA ILE A 16 10.80 -30.79 5.31
C ILE A 16 9.81 -30.72 4.16
N GLY A 17 8.72 -31.48 4.21
CA GLY A 17 7.65 -31.43 3.21
C GLY A 17 7.03 -30.04 3.07
N LEU A 18 6.84 -29.34 4.19
CA LEU A 18 6.28 -27.99 4.22
C LEU A 18 7.19 -27.00 3.50
N LEU A 19 8.47 -26.97 3.86
CA LEU A 19 9.44 -26.04 3.27
C LEU A 19 9.66 -26.33 1.77
N THR A 20 9.80 -27.61 1.42
CA THR A 20 10.11 -28.01 0.04
C THR A 20 8.92 -27.81 -0.89
N SER A 21 7.69 -28.14 -0.46
CA SER A 21 6.50 -27.93 -1.28
C SER A 21 6.19 -26.43 -1.46
N GLY A 22 6.43 -25.63 -0.42
CA GLY A 22 6.37 -24.16 -0.51
C GLY A 22 7.35 -23.60 -1.54
N LEU A 23 8.63 -24.01 -1.46
CA LEU A 23 9.67 -23.60 -2.40
C LEU A 23 9.36 -24.03 -3.85
N VAL A 24 8.90 -25.27 -4.07
CA VAL A 24 8.53 -25.74 -5.42
C VAL A 24 7.35 -24.93 -5.97
N THR A 25 6.40 -24.55 -5.12
CA THR A 25 5.26 -23.70 -5.53
C THR A 25 5.70 -22.28 -5.84
N ASP A 26 6.63 -21.71 -5.09
CA ASP A 26 7.23 -20.40 -5.39
C ASP A 26 7.96 -20.42 -6.74
N CYS A 27 8.80 -21.44 -6.97
CA CYS A 27 9.43 -21.67 -8.27
C CYS A 27 8.41 -21.80 -9.41
N TYR A 28 7.29 -22.52 -9.18
CA TYR A 28 6.21 -22.63 -10.16
C TYR A 28 5.63 -21.27 -10.54
N LEU A 29 5.37 -20.40 -9.57
CA LEU A 29 4.84 -19.06 -9.84
C LEU A 29 5.79 -18.24 -10.72
N VAL A 30 7.09 -18.29 -10.43
CA VAL A 30 8.13 -17.62 -11.21
C VAL A 30 8.22 -18.19 -12.63
N TRP A 31 8.30 -19.51 -12.76
CA TRP A 31 8.46 -20.21 -14.03
C TRP A 31 7.26 -20.07 -14.97
N TYR A 32 6.06 -19.91 -14.43
CA TYR A 32 4.83 -19.73 -15.20
C TYR A 32 4.34 -18.28 -15.20
N HIS A 33 5.19 -17.32 -14.78
CA HIS A 33 4.90 -15.89 -14.81
C HIS A 33 3.56 -15.50 -14.17
N ARG A 34 3.19 -16.16 -13.07
CA ARG A 34 1.98 -15.80 -12.33
C ARG A 34 2.19 -14.44 -11.64
N PRO A 35 1.18 -13.54 -11.65
CA PRO A 35 1.28 -12.25 -10.96
C PRO A 35 1.61 -12.42 -9.49
N ASN A 36 2.48 -11.57 -8.93
CA ASN A 36 2.76 -11.57 -7.50
C ASN A 36 1.65 -10.83 -6.75
N ASP A 37 0.52 -11.49 -6.56
CA ASP A 37 -0.65 -10.98 -5.87
C ASP A 37 -0.93 -11.77 -4.58
N VAL A 38 -1.96 -11.31 -3.86
CA VAL A 38 -2.39 -11.94 -2.60
C VAL A 38 -2.80 -13.40 -2.83
N GLY A 39 -3.44 -13.71 -3.96
CA GLY A 39 -3.85 -15.07 -4.32
C GLY A 39 -2.68 -16.03 -4.48
N SER A 40 -1.60 -15.59 -5.11
CA SER A 40 -0.39 -16.38 -5.32
C SER A 40 0.34 -16.67 -4.01
N SER A 41 0.35 -15.70 -3.09
CA SER A 41 0.90 -15.91 -1.73
C SER A 41 0.11 -16.98 -0.95
N PHE A 42 -1.23 -16.97 -1.04
CA PHE A 42 -2.06 -18.00 -0.42
C PHE A 42 -1.85 -19.38 -1.04
N LEU A 43 -1.58 -19.47 -2.34
CA LEU A 43 -1.27 -20.73 -3.01
C LEU A 43 0.03 -21.33 -2.44
N VAL A 44 1.09 -20.54 -2.27
CA VAL A 44 2.36 -21.00 -1.68
C VAL A 44 2.15 -21.52 -0.26
N VAL A 45 1.46 -20.75 0.58
CA VAL A 45 1.16 -21.16 1.97
C VAL A 45 0.30 -22.42 1.99
N GLY A 46 -0.74 -22.49 1.15
CA GLY A 46 -1.63 -23.65 1.05
C GLY A 46 -0.89 -24.93 0.64
N MET A 47 -0.03 -24.84 -0.39
CA MET A 47 0.77 -25.97 -0.86
C MET A 47 1.86 -26.38 0.14
N ALA A 48 2.46 -25.43 0.86
CA ALA A 48 3.37 -25.72 1.95
C ALA A 48 2.68 -26.51 3.07
N LEU A 49 1.52 -26.06 3.54
CA LEU A 49 0.77 -26.75 4.60
C LEU A 49 0.32 -28.16 4.16
N LEU A 50 -0.20 -28.29 2.94
CA LEU A 50 -0.59 -29.59 2.38
C LEU A 50 0.60 -30.53 2.25
N GLY A 51 1.73 -30.04 1.72
CA GLY A 51 2.98 -30.78 1.62
C GLY A 51 3.51 -31.25 2.97
N GLY A 52 3.42 -30.39 3.99
CA GLY A 52 3.81 -30.74 5.36
C GLY A 52 2.94 -31.84 5.97
N LEU A 53 1.63 -31.73 5.82
CA LEU A 53 0.69 -32.74 6.31
C LEU A 53 0.93 -34.12 5.66
N LEU A 54 1.03 -34.17 4.33
CA LEU A 54 1.25 -35.40 3.58
C LEU A 54 2.62 -36.03 3.89
N ALA A 55 3.67 -35.21 3.99
CA ALA A 55 5.00 -35.66 4.37
C ALA A 55 5.04 -36.20 5.81
N SER A 56 4.27 -35.62 6.74
CA SER A 56 4.14 -36.16 8.09
C SER A 56 3.51 -37.54 8.13
N ILE A 57 2.40 -37.74 7.42
CA ILE A 57 1.74 -39.04 7.30
C ILE A 57 2.72 -40.07 6.71
N LEU A 58 3.41 -39.72 5.64
CA LEU A 58 4.41 -40.57 5.02
C LEU A 58 5.56 -40.93 5.97
N GLY A 59 6.07 -39.96 6.74
CA GLY A 59 7.12 -40.18 7.74
C GLY A 59 6.69 -41.18 8.82
N VAL A 60 5.44 -41.10 9.31
CA VAL A 60 4.89 -42.09 10.24
C VAL A 60 4.80 -43.46 9.58
N ILE A 61 4.27 -43.57 8.35
CA ILE A 61 4.15 -44.85 7.63
C ILE A 61 5.52 -45.52 7.47
N VAL A 62 6.52 -44.78 6.98
CA VAL A 62 7.89 -45.29 6.79
C VAL A 62 8.49 -45.74 8.13
N ALA A 63 8.30 -44.96 9.20
CA ALA A 63 8.73 -45.35 10.54
C ALA A 63 8.04 -46.59 11.09
N ARG A 64 6.78 -46.82 10.71
CA ARG A 64 6.04 -48.01 11.11
C ARG A 64 6.51 -49.26 10.36
N VAL A 65 6.84 -49.13 9.07
CA VAL A 65 7.28 -50.24 8.21
C VAL A 65 8.75 -50.64 8.48
N MET A 66 9.66 -49.67 8.57
CA MET A 66 11.10 -49.96 8.71
C MET A 66 11.51 -50.39 10.13
N GLY A 67 10.66 -50.15 11.13
CA GLY A 67 10.95 -50.52 12.51
C GLY A 67 11.97 -49.58 13.19
N PRO A 68 12.68 -50.03 14.23
CA PRO A 68 13.61 -49.18 14.98
C PRO A 68 14.82 -48.81 14.12
N GLY A 69 15.05 -47.52 13.92
CA GLY A 69 16.24 -47.03 13.19
C GLY A 69 16.57 -45.54 13.37
N GLY A 70 15.79 -44.81 14.18
CA GLY A 70 16.01 -43.40 14.50
C GLY A 70 16.28 -42.55 13.24
N TRP A 71 17.48 -41.96 13.17
CA TRP A 71 17.94 -41.12 12.07
C TRP A 71 17.93 -41.79 10.70
N LYS A 72 18.13 -43.10 10.60
CA LYS A 72 18.07 -43.81 9.31
C LYS A 72 16.67 -43.73 8.70
N VAL A 73 15.65 -43.95 9.53
CA VAL A 73 14.24 -43.90 9.12
C VAL A 73 13.84 -42.46 8.74
N PHE A 74 14.26 -41.48 9.53
CA PHE A 74 14.06 -40.06 9.21
C PHE A 74 14.74 -39.67 7.89
N GLY A 75 15.99 -40.08 7.69
CA GLY A 75 16.73 -39.84 6.45
C GLY A 75 16.06 -40.48 5.24
N SER A 76 15.59 -41.73 5.35
CA SER A 76 14.88 -42.42 4.26
C SER A 76 13.54 -41.76 3.91
N SER A 77 12.72 -41.41 4.92
CA SER A 77 11.44 -40.73 4.70
C SER A 77 11.62 -39.33 4.11
N SER A 78 12.55 -38.55 4.64
CA SER A 78 12.90 -37.22 4.11
C SER A 78 13.46 -37.28 2.70
N GLY A 79 14.33 -38.25 2.42
CA GLY A 79 14.88 -38.49 1.08
C GLY A 79 13.79 -38.81 0.06
N LEU A 80 12.77 -39.59 0.45
CA LEU A 80 11.62 -39.87 -0.41
C LEU A 80 10.79 -38.60 -0.70
N VAL A 81 10.50 -37.79 0.32
CA VAL A 81 9.78 -36.51 0.16
C VAL A 81 10.53 -35.56 -0.77
N LEU A 82 11.85 -35.45 -0.61
CA LEU A 82 12.72 -34.64 -1.46
C LEU A 82 12.76 -35.16 -2.90
N ALA A 83 12.84 -36.48 -3.08
CA ALA A 83 12.81 -37.09 -4.41
C ALA A 83 11.49 -36.80 -5.15
N VAL A 84 10.35 -36.93 -4.46
CA VAL A 84 9.03 -36.63 -5.05
C VAL A 84 8.92 -35.14 -5.40
N ASN A 85 9.25 -34.24 -4.48
CA ASN A 85 9.23 -32.80 -4.75
C ASN A 85 10.21 -32.40 -5.87
N GLY A 86 11.39 -33.03 -5.93
CA GLY A 86 12.36 -32.83 -6.98
C GLY A 86 11.83 -33.27 -8.35
N LEU A 87 11.14 -34.41 -8.44
CA LEU A 87 10.49 -34.86 -9.67
C LEU A 87 9.36 -33.93 -10.11
N ILE A 88 8.56 -33.44 -9.17
CA ILE A 88 7.51 -32.44 -9.46
C ILE A 88 8.14 -31.14 -9.98
N ALA A 89 9.15 -30.62 -9.28
CA ALA A 89 9.86 -29.42 -9.68
C ALA A 89 10.50 -29.58 -11.07
N MET A 90 11.12 -30.72 -11.34
CA MET A 90 11.69 -31.04 -12.65
C MET A 90 10.62 -31.10 -13.74
N ALA A 91 9.47 -31.75 -13.49
CA ALA A 91 8.37 -31.81 -14.45
C ALA A 91 7.80 -30.40 -14.73
N LEU A 92 7.64 -29.57 -13.70
CA LEU A 92 7.20 -28.19 -13.82
C LEU A 92 8.20 -27.34 -14.60
N TYR A 93 9.49 -27.46 -14.30
CA TYR A 93 10.58 -26.77 -15.00
C TYR A 93 10.65 -27.17 -16.48
N LEU A 94 10.53 -28.47 -16.77
CA LEU A 94 10.46 -28.99 -18.13
C LEU A 94 9.18 -28.57 -18.86
N GLY A 95 8.13 -28.16 -18.14
CA GLY A 95 6.90 -27.60 -18.70
C GLY A 95 6.95 -26.07 -18.88
N ALA A 96 7.80 -25.39 -18.14
CA ALA A 96 7.79 -23.94 -17.99
C ALA A 96 8.19 -23.16 -19.23
N ASP A 97 7.64 -21.95 -19.34
CA ASP A 97 8.05 -20.93 -20.29
C ASP A 97 9.09 -20.03 -19.63
N ILE A 98 10.35 -20.45 -19.66
CA ILE A 98 11.44 -19.67 -19.06
C ILE A 98 11.92 -18.61 -20.05
N PRO A 99 11.94 -17.32 -19.69
CA PRO A 99 12.36 -16.27 -20.59
C PRO A 99 13.87 -16.38 -20.85
N PRO A 100 14.35 -16.16 -22.09
CA PRO A 100 15.78 -16.08 -22.36
C PRO A 100 16.40 -14.85 -21.68
N ILE A 101 17.65 -14.98 -21.25
CA ILE A 101 18.44 -13.91 -20.62
C ILE A 101 19.79 -13.76 -21.32
N ILE A 102 20.30 -12.52 -21.37
CA ILE A 102 21.69 -12.22 -21.75
C ILE A 102 22.30 -11.42 -20.61
N GLY A 103 23.43 -11.88 -20.07
CA GLY A 103 24.09 -11.22 -18.93
C GLY A 103 23.19 -11.09 -17.69
N GLY A 104 22.28 -12.05 -17.46
CA GLY A 104 21.33 -12.02 -16.34
C GLY A 104 20.12 -11.10 -16.52
N GLN A 105 20.03 -10.38 -17.65
CA GLN A 105 18.93 -9.45 -17.91
C GLN A 105 17.86 -10.09 -18.80
N SER A 106 16.60 -9.83 -18.48
CA SER A 106 15.47 -10.19 -19.35
C SER A 106 15.56 -9.46 -20.68
N LEU A 107 15.03 -10.09 -21.72
CA LEU A 107 15.11 -9.56 -23.07
C LEU A 107 13.76 -9.06 -23.57
N ARG A 108 13.80 -8.01 -24.39
CA ARG A 108 12.71 -7.53 -25.21
C ARG A 108 13.03 -7.83 -26.66
N LEU A 109 12.09 -8.43 -27.38
CA LEU A 109 12.12 -8.51 -28.83
C LEU A 109 11.75 -7.13 -29.37
N GLU A 110 12.64 -6.55 -30.16
CA GLU A 110 12.33 -5.38 -30.97
C GLU A 110 12.22 -5.84 -32.42
N MET A 111 11.14 -5.47 -33.08
CA MET A 111 10.83 -5.82 -34.45
C MET A 111 10.55 -4.56 -35.23
N GLU A 112 10.95 -4.54 -36.49
CA GLU A 112 10.52 -3.54 -37.45
C GLU A 112 9.77 -4.26 -38.57
N ILE A 113 8.54 -3.84 -38.82
CA ILE A 113 7.70 -4.36 -39.88
C ILE A 113 7.71 -3.36 -41.03
N ARG A 114 8.24 -3.76 -42.17
CA ARG A 114 8.24 -2.99 -43.40
C ARG A 114 7.04 -3.38 -44.24
N LEU A 115 6.10 -2.45 -44.38
CA LEU A 115 4.87 -2.62 -45.14
C LEU A 115 5.13 -2.73 -46.65
N PRO A 116 4.18 -3.26 -47.44
CA PRO A 116 4.27 -3.30 -48.90
C PRO A 116 4.56 -1.93 -49.54
N LEU A 117 5.17 -1.94 -50.72
CA LEU A 117 5.36 -0.73 -51.52
C LEU A 117 4.01 -0.13 -51.90
N GLY A 118 3.88 1.20 -51.74
CA GLY A 118 2.63 1.91 -52.04
C GLY A 118 1.55 1.82 -50.95
N HIS A 119 1.85 1.17 -49.83
CA HIS A 119 0.94 1.15 -48.68
C HIS A 119 0.74 2.57 -48.15
N ALA A 120 -0.51 2.92 -47.81
CA ALA A 120 -0.80 4.19 -47.16
C ALA A 120 -0.10 4.28 -45.81
N LYS A 121 0.16 5.50 -45.33
CA LYS A 121 0.73 5.70 -43.99
C LYS A 121 -0.19 5.05 -42.96
N PRO A 122 0.29 4.11 -42.13
CA PRO A 122 -0.54 3.49 -41.12
C PRO A 122 -0.98 4.54 -40.09
N LEU A 123 -2.27 4.51 -39.76
CA LEU A 123 -2.92 5.39 -38.78
C LEU A 123 -3.81 4.54 -37.87
N GLY A 124 -3.96 4.95 -36.61
CA GLY A 124 -4.84 4.29 -35.65
C GLY A 124 -4.09 3.50 -34.58
N LYS A 125 -4.83 2.64 -33.87
CA LYS A 125 -4.28 1.79 -32.81
C LYS A 125 -3.66 0.54 -33.43
N GLY A 126 -2.44 0.23 -33.02
CA GLY A 126 -1.76 -0.99 -33.39
C GLY A 126 -1.82 -2.03 -32.29
N GLU A 127 -1.96 -3.29 -32.67
CA GLU A 127 -1.77 -4.43 -31.77
C GLU A 127 -0.58 -5.26 -32.25
N PHE A 128 0.23 -5.73 -31.30
CA PHE A 128 1.32 -6.66 -31.56
C PHE A 128 1.23 -7.80 -30.56
N ILE A 129 1.29 -9.03 -31.04
CA ILE A 129 1.25 -10.23 -30.21
C ILE A 129 2.49 -11.06 -30.53
N LEU A 130 3.21 -11.46 -29.50
CA LEU A 130 4.24 -12.48 -29.58
C LEU A 130 3.69 -13.77 -28.96
N ALA A 131 3.77 -14.87 -29.68
CA ALA A 131 3.30 -16.18 -29.21
C ALA A 131 4.37 -17.26 -29.33
N SER A 132 4.29 -18.24 -28.43
CA SER A 132 5.11 -19.46 -28.47
C SER A 132 4.27 -20.63 -28.99
N VAL A 133 4.79 -21.33 -29.99
CA VAL A 133 4.14 -22.47 -30.65
C VAL A 133 4.99 -23.73 -30.47
N VAL A 134 4.37 -24.79 -29.96
CA VAL A 134 4.98 -26.12 -29.80
C VAL A 134 4.07 -27.12 -30.47
N ASP A 135 4.62 -27.95 -31.38
CA ASP A 135 3.87 -28.96 -32.13
C ASP A 135 2.63 -28.40 -32.86
N GLY A 136 2.75 -27.18 -33.39
CA GLY A 136 1.67 -26.50 -34.13
C GLY A 136 0.58 -25.88 -33.26
N VAL A 137 0.67 -25.99 -31.92
CA VAL A 137 -0.29 -25.40 -30.98
C VAL A 137 0.32 -24.19 -30.29
N GLN A 138 -0.41 -23.06 -30.31
CA GLN A 138 -0.06 -21.89 -29.50
C GLN A 138 -0.19 -22.26 -28.01
N LYS A 139 0.94 -22.25 -27.31
CA LYS A 139 0.99 -22.56 -25.87
C LYS A 139 0.66 -21.36 -25.01
N THR A 140 1.21 -20.21 -25.39
CA THR A 140 1.09 -18.96 -24.63
C THR A 140 1.41 -17.79 -25.56
N SER A 141 0.94 -16.61 -25.20
CA SER A 141 1.16 -15.37 -25.93
C SER A 141 1.20 -14.18 -24.99
N GLN A 142 1.93 -13.16 -25.39
CA GLN A 142 2.01 -11.89 -24.69
C GLN A 142 1.79 -10.75 -25.67
N SER A 143 0.95 -9.80 -25.28
CA SER A 143 0.80 -8.53 -26.00
C SER A 143 2.08 -7.72 -25.90
N GLY A 144 2.47 -7.12 -27.01
CA GLY A 144 3.50 -6.12 -27.11
C GLY A 144 2.92 -4.77 -27.53
N GLU A 145 3.81 -3.84 -27.84
CA GLU A 145 3.50 -2.50 -28.30
C GLU A 145 3.81 -2.39 -29.79
N LEU A 146 2.86 -1.90 -30.59
CA LEU A 146 3.07 -1.50 -31.98
C LEU A 146 3.07 0.03 -32.04
N ARG A 147 4.22 0.64 -32.34
CA ARG A 147 4.43 2.09 -32.28
C ARG A 147 4.07 2.77 -33.58
N VAL A 148 2.77 2.92 -33.83
CA VAL A 148 2.23 3.55 -35.05
C VAL A 148 2.61 5.04 -35.14
N ASP A 149 2.86 5.70 -34.01
CA ASP A 149 3.34 7.08 -33.90
C ASP A 149 4.82 7.24 -34.28
N ALA A 150 5.62 6.19 -34.12
CA ALA A 150 7.05 6.16 -34.46
C ALA A 150 7.33 5.64 -35.89
N VAL A 151 6.30 5.60 -36.73
CA VAL A 151 6.41 5.10 -38.11
C VAL A 151 7.24 6.06 -38.98
N ARG A 152 8.09 5.48 -39.83
CA ARG A 152 8.98 6.22 -40.72
C ARG A 152 9.00 5.62 -42.12
N LEU A 153 9.31 6.45 -43.12
CA LEU A 153 9.40 6.04 -44.51
C LEU A 153 10.87 5.75 -44.86
N GLU A 154 11.16 4.52 -45.30
CA GLU A 154 12.47 4.09 -45.81
C GLU A 154 12.25 3.36 -47.14
N ASP A 155 12.99 3.73 -48.20
CA ASP A 155 12.89 3.12 -49.54
C ASP A 155 11.44 2.97 -50.05
N ASP A 156 10.66 4.07 -49.95
CA ASP A 156 9.24 4.17 -50.33
C ASP A 156 8.32 3.19 -49.58
N ARG A 157 8.74 2.69 -48.41
CA ARG A 157 7.95 1.81 -47.56
C ARG A 157 7.89 2.29 -46.13
N TRP A 158 6.72 2.14 -45.53
CA TRP A 158 6.53 2.45 -44.13
C TRP A 158 7.12 1.35 -43.26
N ILE A 159 7.94 1.76 -42.28
CA ILE A 159 8.51 0.92 -41.24
C ILE A 159 7.75 1.18 -39.95
N VAL A 160 7.13 0.14 -39.40
CA VAL A 160 6.38 0.17 -38.14
C VAL A 160 7.19 -0.54 -37.07
N PRO A 161 7.72 0.19 -36.06
CA PRO A 161 8.40 -0.44 -34.94
C PRO A 161 7.42 -1.16 -34.02
N ALA A 162 7.83 -2.32 -33.53
CA ALA A 162 7.09 -3.12 -32.57
C ALA A 162 8.03 -3.66 -31.49
N GLU A 163 7.52 -3.89 -30.28
CA GLU A 163 8.28 -4.54 -29.24
C GLU A 163 7.42 -5.44 -28.35
N ALA A 164 7.99 -6.56 -27.90
CA ALA A 164 7.34 -7.46 -26.94
C ALA A 164 8.38 -8.06 -25.99
N LYS A 165 8.01 -8.31 -24.75
CA LYS A 165 8.89 -9.04 -23.81
C LYS A 165 9.08 -10.47 -24.30
N LEU A 166 10.33 -10.95 -24.33
CA LEU A 166 10.59 -12.35 -24.58
C LEU A 166 10.28 -13.15 -23.31
N PHE A 167 9.19 -13.92 -23.35
CA PHE A 167 8.70 -14.67 -22.19
C PHE A 167 9.00 -16.17 -22.24
N SER A 168 9.39 -16.72 -23.41
CA SER A 168 9.67 -18.16 -23.54
C SER A 168 10.90 -18.45 -24.39
N SER A 169 11.70 -19.41 -23.92
CA SER A 169 12.82 -20.06 -24.62
C SER A 169 12.38 -21.33 -25.37
N ARG A 170 11.10 -21.71 -25.28
CA ARG A 170 10.55 -22.92 -25.91
C ARG A 170 9.73 -22.58 -27.14
N GLY A 171 9.59 -23.59 -28.00
CA GLY A 171 8.80 -23.50 -29.21
C GLY A 171 9.41 -22.61 -30.29
N MET A 172 8.68 -22.52 -31.40
CA MET A 172 8.87 -21.46 -32.37
C MET A 172 8.18 -20.20 -31.85
N ARG A 173 8.78 -19.04 -32.14
CA ARG A 173 8.17 -17.76 -31.83
C ARG A 173 7.47 -17.24 -33.06
N ILE A 174 6.19 -16.90 -32.92
CA ILE A 174 5.43 -16.26 -33.98
C ILE A 174 4.98 -14.89 -33.50
N THR A 175 4.84 -13.98 -34.43
CA THR A 175 4.27 -12.66 -34.18
C THR A 175 3.03 -12.48 -35.03
N ALA A 176 2.10 -11.68 -34.54
CA ALA A 176 0.97 -11.17 -35.29
C ALA A 176 0.88 -9.68 -35.01
N ALA A 177 0.62 -8.88 -36.05
CA ALA A 177 0.53 -7.44 -35.95
C ALA A 177 -0.67 -6.93 -36.74
N THR A 178 -1.48 -6.08 -36.11
CA THR A 178 -2.64 -5.46 -36.75
C THR A 178 -2.63 -3.94 -36.52
N ILE A 179 -3.19 -3.18 -37.45
CA ILE A 179 -3.44 -1.74 -37.30
C ILE A 179 -4.91 -1.48 -37.65
N GLY A 180 -5.71 -1.10 -36.66
CA GLY A 180 -7.17 -1.15 -36.80
C GLY A 180 -7.62 -2.58 -37.09
N ASP A 181 -8.36 -2.77 -38.19
CA ASP A 181 -8.83 -4.09 -38.65
C ASP A 181 -7.89 -4.73 -39.70
N GLU A 182 -6.78 -4.07 -40.05
CA GLU A 182 -5.84 -4.55 -41.06
C GLU A 182 -4.75 -5.43 -40.44
N ASP A 183 -4.63 -6.68 -40.92
CA ASP A 183 -3.49 -7.55 -40.63
C ASP A 183 -2.28 -7.12 -41.45
N ILE A 184 -1.28 -6.56 -40.78
CA ILE A 184 -0.05 -6.09 -41.40
C ILE A 184 1.05 -7.16 -41.41
N GLY A 185 0.79 -8.32 -40.82
CA GLY A 185 1.58 -9.52 -40.98
C GLY A 185 1.66 -10.43 -39.74
N GLY A 186 1.72 -11.73 -40.00
CA GLY A 186 2.17 -12.74 -39.06
C GLY A 186 3.49 -13.37 -39.47
N PHE A 187 4.49 -13.40 -38.59
CA PHE A 187 5.84 -13.85 -38.92
C PHE A 187 6.37 -14.90 -37.94
N VAL A 188 7.01 -15.95 -38.48
CA VAL A 188 7.87 -16.83 -37.69
C VAL A 188 9.18 -16.10 -37.43
N VAL A 189 9.49 -15.87 -36.16
CA VAL A 189 10.67 -15.13 -35.73
C VAL A 189 11.87 -16.07 -35.67
N PRO A 190 12.93 -15.88 -36.50
CA PRO A 190 14.10 -16.75 -36.55
C PRO A 190 15.05 -16.46 -35.38
N LEU A 191 14.54 -16.53 -34.15
CA LEU A 191 15.28 -16.29 -32.93
C LEU A 191 15.56 -17.64 -32.25
N PRO A 192 16.82 -18.00 -31.95
CA PRO A 192 17.15 -19.24 -31.26
C PRO A 192 16.59 -19.24 -29.84
N LYS A 193 16.51 -20.42 -29.20
CA LYS A 193 15.97 -20.56 -27.84
C LYS A 193 16.66 -19.63 -26.84
N HIS A 194 17.99 -19.55 -26.92
CA HIS A 194 18.85 -18.65 -26.14
C HIS A 194 19.64 -17.74 -27.10
N PRO A 195 19.11 -16.57 -27.48
CA PRO A 195 19.84 -15.61 -28.30
C PRO A 195 21.07 -15.11 -27.55
N GLY A 196 22.21 -15.06 -28.23
CA GLY A 196 23.43 -14.41 -27.73
C GLY A 196 23.53 -12.94 -28.18
N GLU A 197 24.64 -12.29 -27.84
CA GLU A 197 24.87 -10.86 -28.12
C GLU A 197 24.81 -10.48 -29.60
N ALA A 198 25.05 -11.43 -30.51
CA ALA A 198 24.90 -11.19 -31.95
C ALA A 198 23.47 -10.75 -32.35
N TYR A 199 22.45 -11.17 -31.61
CA TYR A 199 21.06 -10.78 -31.84
C TYR A 199 20.71 -9.41 -31.26
N GLU A 200 21.62 -8.74 -30.56
CA GLU A 200 21.43 -7.34 -30.13
C GLU A 200 21.54 -6.36 -31.31
N ARG A 201 22.10 -6.82 -32.42
CA ARG A 201 22.14 -6.10 -33.70
C ARG A 201 20.90 -6.43 -34.52
N TRP A 202 20.44 -5.46 -35.31
CA TRP A 202 19.38 -5.70 -36.29
C TRP A 202 19.77 -6.81 -37.25
N SER A 203 18.86 -7.77 -37.43
CA SER A 203 18.97 -8.77 -38.47
C SER A 203 18.82 -8.14 -39.86
N GLU A 204 19.18 -8.91 -40.88
CA GLU A 204 18.69 -8.67 -42.23
C GLU A 204 17.15 -8.73 -42.28
N TRP A 205 16.57 -8.19 -43.35
CA TRP A 205 15.14 -8.28 -43.61
C TRP A 205 14.72 -9.71 -43.98
N TYR A 206 13.65 -10.18 -43.36
CA TYR A 206 12.98 -11.45 -43.58
C TYR A 206 11.59 -11.26 -44.19
N PRO A 207 11.03 -12.26 -44.88
CA PRO A 207 11.69 -13.50 -45.28
C PRO A 207 12.80 -13.26 -46.32
N GLN A 208 13.85 -14.08 -46.26
CA GLN A 208 14.90 -14.09 -47.29
C GLN A 208 14.56 -15.16 -48.35
N SER A 209 14.67 -14.80 -49.63
CA SER A 209 14.56 -15.76 -50.73
C SER A 209 15.74 -16.73 -50.69
N ARG A 210 15.50 -18.01 -50.99
CA ARG A 210 16.60 -18.97 -51.11
C ARG A 210 17.42 -18.67 -52.38
N PRO A 211 18.70 -19.10 -52.45
CA PRO A 211 19.46 -18.99 -53.69
C PRO A 211 18.71 -19.65 -54.86
N GLY A 212 18.41 -18.87 -55.90
CA GLY A 212 17.65 -19.32 -57.08
C GLY A 212 16.15 -19.01 -57.05
N ASP A 213 15.57 -18.67 -55.90
CA ASP A 213 14.18 -18.21 -55.80
C ASP A 213 14.04 -16.73 -56.18
N PRO A 214 12.87 -16.30 -56.70
CA PRO A 214 12.60 -14.88 -56.93
C PRO A 214 12.68 -14.08 -55.62
N PRO A 215 13.06 -12.78 -55.68
CA PRO A 215 13.13 -11.93 -54.49
C PRO A 215 11.77 -11.83 -53.79
N TRP A 216 11.78 -11.56 -52.49
CA TRP A 216 10.55 -11.39 -51.72
C TRP A 216 9.67 -10.30 -52.35
N PRO A 217 8.38 -10.58 -52.64
CA PRO A 217 7.54 -9.64 -53.38
C PRO A 217 7.39 -8.30 -52.67
N ASN A 218 7.47 -7.21 -53.44
CA ASN A 218 7.27 -5.86 -52.92
C ASN A 218 5.84 -5.60 -52.43
N THR A 219 4.91 -6.48 -52.79
CA THR A 219 3.50 -6.46 -52.38
C THR A 219 3.24 -7.11 -51.01
N LYS A 220 4.27 -7.64 -50.35
CA LYS A 220 4.15 -8.30 -49.04
C LYS A 220 4.99 -7.58 -47.99
N SER A 221 4.52 -7.62 -46.75
CA SER A 221 5.28 -7.16 -45.60
C SER A 221 6.55 -7.98 -45.42
N SER A 222 7.57 -7.34 -44.85
CA SER A 222 8.83 -7.97 -44.43
C SER A 222 9.18 -7.45 -43.04
N PHE A 223 10.07 -8.12 -42.32
CA PHE A 223 10.42 -7.72 -40.96
C PHE A 223 11.90 -7.93 -40.67
N ARG A 224 12.45 -7.19 -39.71
CA ARG A 224 13.75 -7.49 -39.09
C ARG A 224 13.63 -7.42 -37.58
N ILE A 225 14.54 -8.07 -36.88
CA ILE A 225 14.48 -8.18 -35.43
C ILE A 225 15.82 -7.86 -34.79
N ARG A 226 15.76 -7.48 -33.53
CA ARG A 226 16.88 -7.57 -32.58
C ARG A 226 16.33 -7.86 -31.19
N VAL A 227 17.22 -8.17 -30.25
CA VAL A 227 16.89 -8.22 -28.83
C VAL A 227 17.51 -7.03 -28.11
N ALA A 228 16.76 -6.46 -27.17
CA ALA A 228 17.26 -5.43 -26.27
C ALA A 228 17.19 -5.95 -24.82
N ARG A 229 18.19 -5.62 -24.02
CA ARG A 229 18.16 -5.94 -22.58
C ARG A 229 17.19 -4.99 -21.88
N ILE A 230 16.32 -5.54 -21.05
CA ILE A 230 15.43 -4.77 -20.18
C ILE A 230 16.25 -4.41 -18.94
N PRO A 231 16.49 -3.11 -18.66
CA PRO A 231 17.18 -2.73 -17.43
C PRO A 231 16.34 -3.21 -16.23
N PRO A 232 16.98 -3.63 -15.13
CA PRO A 232 16.23 -3.94 -13.92
C PRO A 232 15.43 -2.70 -13.50
N PRO A 233 14.22 -2.88 -12.92
CA PRO A 233 13.48 -1.76 -12.38
C PRO A 233 14.37 -1.00 -11.38
N SER A 234 14.26 0.32 -11.36
CA SER A 234 14.93 1.12 -10.33
C SER A 234 14.59 0.56 -8.95
N PRO A 235 15.57 0.48 -8.02
CA PRO A 235 15.28 0.03 -6.68
C PRO A 235 14.16 0.88 -6.09
N PRO A 236 13.23 0.29 -5.31
CA PRO A 236 12.21 1.07 -4.64
C PRO A 236 12.88 2.14 -3.75
N PRO A 237 12.25 3.32 -3.57
CA PRO A 237 12.83 4.34 -2.71
C PRO A 237 13.12 3.77 -1.32
N THR A 238 14.26 4.14 -0.77
CA THR A 238 14.66 3.81 0.59
C THR A 238 13.66 4.40 1.58
N ALA A 239 13.62 3.88 2.81
CA ALA A 239 12.78 4.45 3.87
C ALA A 239 13.07 5.95 4.10
N GLN A 240 14.33 6.37 3.93
CA GLN A 240 14.76 7.76 4.02
C GLN A 240 14.21 8.60 2.86
N GLU A 241 14.28 8.11 1.63
CA GLU A 241 13.70 8.79 0.47
C GLU A 241 12.17 8.90 0.59
N TRP A 242 11.50 7.86 1.07
CA TRP A 242 10.07 7.91 1.37
C TRP A 242 9.73 8.93 2.46
N ALA A 243 10.56 9.05 3.50
CA ALA A 243 10.38 10.06 4.54
C ALA A 243 10.58 11.47 3.98
N ALA A 244 11.62 11.68 3.17
CA ALA A 244 11.90 12.97 2.54
C ALA A 244 10.82 13.37 1.53
N GLN A 245 10.32 12.44 0.72
CA GLN A 245 9.21 12.69 -0.19
C GLN A 245 7.92 13.05 0.56
N ARG A 246 7.61 12.33 1.64
CA ARG A 246 6.47 12.65 2.51
C ARG A 246 6.62 14.03 3.13
N GLU A 247 7.80 14.36 3.66
CA GLU A 247 8.08 15.68 4.23
C GLU A 247 7.95 16.79 3.18
N ALA A 248 8.46 16.58 1.97
CA ALA A 248 8.35 17.53 0.87
C ALA A 248 6.90 17.74 0.43
N MET A 249 6.10 16.68 0.32
CA MET A 249 4.66 16.78 0.02
C MET A 249 3.91 17.54 1.10
N GLU A 250 4.20 17.22 2.36
CA GLU A 250 3.56 17.85 3.52
C GLU A 250 3.98 19.31 3.71
N GLN A 251 5.20 19.67 3.32
CA GLN A 251 5.66 21.05 3.22
C GLN A 251 4.96 21.79 2.08
N ALA A 252 4.84 21.17 0.90
CA ALA A 252 4.13 21.76 -0.23
C ALA A 252 2.65 22.03 0.11
N LYS A 253 1.97 21.13 0.83
CA LYS A 253 0.61 21.37 1.33
C LYS A 253 0.53 22.59 2.24
N PHE A 254 1.47 22.75 3.17
CA PHE A 254 1.52 23.91 4.07
C PHE A 254 1.79 25.22 3.31
N ASP A 255 2.68 25.18 2.32
CA ASP A 255 3.04 26.35 1.51
C ASP A 255 1.90 26.80 0.59
N LEU A 256 0.99 25.90 0.21
CA LEU A 256 -0.21 26.22 -0.55
C LEU A 256 -1.28 26.96 0.27
N ILE A 257 -1.20 27.00 1.60
CA ILE A 257 -2.17 27.68 2.44
C ILE A 257 -1.96 29.20 2.34
N PRO A 258 -2.96 29.95 1.83
CA PRO A 258 -2.89 31.41 1.75
C PRO A 258 -2.57 32.08 3.09
N ALA A 259 -1.92 33.26 3.05
CA ALA A 259 -1.59 34.00 4.27
C ALA A 259 -2.85 34.47 5.05
N ASP A 260 -3.97 34.61 4.36
CA ASP A 260 -5.28 35.00 4.87
C ASP A 260 -6.26 33.83 5.04
N ALA A 261 -5.83 32.58 4.76
CA ALA A 261 -6.66 31.37 4.94
C ALA A 261 -7.12 31.22 6.38
N PRO A 262 -8.38 30.87 6.70
CA PRO A 262 -8.91 30.78 8.07
C PRO A 262 -8.02 30.06 9.09
N ILE A 263 -8.13 30.38 10.40
CA ILE A 263 -7.34 29.70 11.44
C ILE A 263 -7.55 28.17 11.43
N SER A 264 -8.76 27.71 11.09
CA SER A 264 -9.09 26.27 10.95
C SER A 264 -8.12 25.53 10.02
N ASP A 265 -7.71 26.15 8.92
CA ASP A 265 -6.79 25.55 7.95
C ASP A 265 -5.35 25.42 8.48
N LEU A 266 -4.99 26.26 9.45
CA LEU A 266 -3.66 26.28 10.06
C LEU A 266 -3.57 25.39 11.31
N ILE A 267 -4.69 25.10 11.98
CA ILE A 267 -4.74 24.31 13.22
C ILE A 267 -4.05 22.94 13.09
N PRO A 268 -4.27 22.13 12.03
CA PRO A 268 -3.62 20.82 11.88
C PRO A 268 -2.08 20.91 11.91
N TYR A 269 -1.53 22.05 11.48
CA TYR A 269 -0.08 22.29 11.47
C TYR A 269 0.47 22.74 12.82
N THR A 270 -0.36 22.90 13.86
CA THR A 270 0.06 23.33 15.20
C THR A 270 0.28 22.16 16.17
N GLU A 271 0.03 20.93 15.73
CA GLU A 271 0.11 19.75 16.59
C GLU A 271 1.55 19.33 16.94
N PRO A 272 1.78 18.66 18.09
CA PRO A 272 3.12 18.30 18.54
C PRO A 272 3.89 17.37 17.58
N HIS A 273 3.18 16.54 16.82
CA HIS A 273 3.77 15.56 15.91
C HIS A 273 4.18 16.15 14.55
N ILE A 274 3.78 17.40 14.28
CA ILE A 274 4.15 18.12 13.06
C ILE A 274 5.61 18.58 13.16
N ALA A 275 6.32 18.55 12.04
CA ALA A 275 7.71 19.02 11.96
C ALA A 275 7.84 20.44 12.55
N GLU A 276 8.80 20.61 13.46
CA GLU A 276 8.98 21.83 14.28
C GLU A 276 8.91 23.12 13.47
N LYS A 277 9.60 23.15 12.32
CA LYS A 277 9.64 24.31 11.41
C LYS A 277 8.24 24.71 10.93
N ARG A 278 7.41 23.74 10.54
CA ARG A 278 6.02 23.97 10.09
C ARG A 278 5.14 24.40 11.26
N ARG A 279 5.31 23.78 12.42
CA ARG A 279 4.58 24.13 13.64
C ARG A 279 4.81 25.57 14.07
N ILE A 280 6.07 26.00 14.15
CA ILE A 280 6.43 27.39 14.45
C ILE A 280 5.90 28.34 13.38
N GLY A 281 5.99 27.95 12.09
CA GLY A 281 5.46 28.74 10.99
C GLY A 281 3.95 28.97 11.08
N ALA A 282 3.18 27.92 11.37
CA ALA A 282 1.73 27.99 11.55
C ALA A 282 1.35 28.86 12.75
N LEU A 283 1.99 28.64 13.92
CA LEU A 283 1.76 29.44 15.13
C LEU A 283 2.05 30.92 14.90
N LYS A 284 3.16 31.24 14.21
CA LYS A 284 3.50 32.63 13.87
C LYS A 284 2.44 33.27 12.97
N ARG A 285 1.95 32.56 11.95
CA ARG A 285 0.87 33.06 11.07
C ARG A 285 -0.39 33.34 11.88
N ILE A 286 -0.82 32.39 12.71
CA ILE A 286 -2.00 32.51 13.59
C ILE A 286 -1.87 33.72 14.54
N ILE A 287 -0.77 33.83 15.28
CA ILE A 287 -0.58 34.89 16.29
C ILE A 287 -0.59 36.29 15.65
N SER A 288 -0.09 36.41 14.43
CA SER A 288 -0.03 37.69 13.72
C SER A 288 -1.37 38.19 13.16
N ARG A 289 -2.46 37.42 13.31
CA ARG A 289 -3.76 37.77 12.72
C ARG A 289 -4.48 38.85 13.53
N PRO A 290 -4.95 39.94 12.89
CA PRO A 290 -5.76 40.95 13.58
C PRO A 290 -7.07 40.41 14.16
N ALA A 291 -7.66 39.40 13.52
CA ALA A 291 -8.92 38.77 13.93
C ALA A 291 -8.75 37.53 14.83
N LEU A 292 -7.53 37.29 15.36
CA LEU A 292 -7.20 36.10 16.15
C LEU A 292 -8.24 35.78 17.24
N VAL A 293 -8.56 36.75 18.08
CA VAL A 293 -9.49 36.59 19.21
C VAL A 293 -10.89 36.22 18.72
N ARG A 294 -11.38 36.89 17.67
CA ARG A 294 -12.71 36.66 17.10
C ARG A 294 -12.81 35.29 16.43
N GLU A 295 -11.84 34.93 15.59
CA GLU A 295 -11.82 33.65 14.89
C GLU A 295 -11.72 32.48 15.86
N LEU A 296 -10.77 32.52 16.81
CA LEU A 296 -10.67 31.47 17.84
C LEU A 296 -11.95 31.38 18.69
N SER A 297 -12.54 32.52 19.08
CA SER A 297 -13.80 32.52 19.83
C SER A 297 -14.95 31.86 19.08
N SER A 298 -15.00 32.04 17.75
CA SER A 298 -15.98 31.36 16.91
C SER A 298 -15.72 29.86 16.85
N LEU A 299 -14.47 29.44 16.63
CA LEU A 299 -14.09 28.03 16.49
C LEU A 299 -14.36 27.22 17.78
N MET A 300 -14.12 27.81 18.95
CA MET A 300 -14.40 27.17 20.24
C MET A 300 -15.89 26.82 20.43
N LEU A 301 -16.78 27.51 19.72
CA LEU A 301 -18.22 27.38 19.82
C LEU A 301 -18.84 26.78 18.55
N THR A 302 -18.02 26.16 17.67
CA THR A 302 -18.54 25.52 16.45
C THR A 302 -19.55 24.44 16.81
N ASP A 303 -20.74 24.58 16.24
CA ASP A 303 -21.78 23.56 16.19
C ASP A 303 -21.72 22.80 14.86
N GLY A 304 -22.03 21.51 14.89
CA GLY A 304 -22.04 20.68 13.70
C GLY A 304 -22.14 19.19 14.03
N PRO A 305 -21.96 18.31 13.04
CA PRO A 305 -21.86 16.87 13.25
C PRO A 305 -20.81 16.59 14.33
N TYR A 306 -21.16 15.68 15.24
CA TYR A 306 -20.43 15.41 16.48
C TYR A 306 -18.90 15.36 16.28
N ASP A 307 -18.40 14.49 15.39
CA ASP A 307 -16.96 14.21 15.30
C ASP A 307 -16.12 15.39 14.76
N GLU A 308 -16.68 16.17 13.83
CA GLU A 308 -15.94 17.26 13.18
C GLU A 308 -15.95 18.53 14.05
N ALA A 309 -17.12 18.95 14.50
CA ALA A 309 -17.27 20.17 15.30
C ALA A 309 -16.60 20.04 16.68
N ALA A 310 -16.67 18.87 17.32
CA ALA A 310 -15.99 18.63 18.59
C ALA A 310 -14.48 18.75 18.45
N ARG A 311 -13.90 18.13 17.41
CA ARG A 311 -12.46 18.18 17.14
C ARG A 311 -11.99 19.57 16.77
N GLU A 312 -12.75 20.31 15.97
CA GLU A 312 -12.40 21.68 15.61
C GLU A 312 -12.40 22.61 16.83
N ALA A 313 -13.45 22.53 17.66
CA ALA A 313 -13.54 23.30 18.90
C ALA A 313 -12.42 22.94 19.89
N ALA A 314 -12.17 21.64 20.09
CA ALA A 314 -11.09 21.16 20.95
C ALA A 314 -9.72 21.60 20.42
N ALA A 315 -9.49 21.53 19.12
CA ALA A 315 -8.22 21.93 18.51
C ALA A 315 -7.97 23.44 18.64
N ALA A 316 -9.01 24.27 18.52
CA ALA A 316 -8.92 25.71 18.83
C ALA A 316 -8.58 25.97 20.30
N LEU A 317 -9.17 25.23 21.23
CA LEU A 317 -8.86 25.36 22.67
C LEU A 317 -7.43 24.87 23.00
N HIS A 318 -7.00 23.74 22.42
CA HIS A 318 -5.63 23.26 22.54
C HIS A 318 -4.60 24.25 22.00
N LEU A 319 -4.91 24.91 20.87
CA LEU A 319 -4.09 25.97 20.32
C LEU A 319 -3.93 27.13 21.31
N ILE A 320 -5.01 27.58 21.98
CA ILE A 320 -4.94 28.58 23.06
C ILE A 320 -4.04 28.10 24.20
N GLY A 321 -4.12 26.82 24.57
CA GLY A 321 -3.24 26.20 25.56
C GLY A 321 -1.74 26.25 25.22
N ARG A 322 -1.40 26.44 23.94
CA ARG A 322 -0.02 26.48 23.42
C ARG A 322 0.49 27.90 23.13
N LEU A 323 -0.36 28.92 23.19
CA LEU A 323 0.05 30.31 22.98
C LEU A 323 0.97 30.77 24.12
N ASP A 324 2.04 31.50 23.78
CA ASP A 324 2.98 32.02 24.77
C ASP A 324 3.48 33.44 24.41
N PRO A 325 3.02 34.49 25.13
CA PRO A 325 1.91 34.48 26.10
C PRO A 325 0.53 34.39 25.40
N PRO A 326 -0.50 33.82 26.04
CA PRO A 326 -1.87 33.91 25.54
C PRO A 326 -2.45 35.33 25.75
N SER A 327 -3.31 35.79 24.84
CA SER A 327 -4.02 37.07 25.03
C SER A 327 -5.11 36.95 26.09
N ALA A 328 -5.18 37.91 27.01
CA ALA A 328 -6.25 37.99 28.02
C ALA A 328 -7.63 38.20 27.38
N ASP A 329 -7.69 38.76 26.17
CA ASP A 329 -8.94 38.97 25.42
C ASP A 329 -9.62 37.65 25.00
N LEU A 330 -8.93 36.51 25.11
CA LEU A 330 -9.50 35.18 24.88
C LEU A 330 -10.30 34.65 26.08
N ILE A 331 -10.15 35.24 27.27
CA ILE A 331 -10.81 34.77 28.50
C ILE A 331 -12.35 34.72 28.34
N PRO A 332 -13.05 35.75 27.82
CA PRO A 332 -14.50 35.69 27.63
C PRO A 332 -14.95 34.55 26.71
N GLY A 333 -14.19 34.28 25.64
CA GLY A 333 -14.46 33.18 24.71
C GLY A 333 -14.30 31.80 25.36
N VAL A 334 -13.23 31.61 26.13
CA VAL A 334 -13.00 30.35 26.87
C VAL A 334 -14.04 30.15 27.99
N LEU A 335 -14.49 31.21 28.64
CA LEU A 335 -15.63 31.15 29.58
C LEU A 335 -16.93 30.74 28.86
N ALA A 336 -17.18 31.27 27.66
CA ALA A 336 -18.33 30.88 26.86
C ALA A 336 -18.28 29.39 26.46
N ALA A 337 -17.10 28.89 26.07
CA ALA A 337 -16.89 27.47 25.79
C ALA A 337 -17.15 26.58 27.02
N GLY A 338 -16.74 27.03 28.22
CA GLY A 338 -17.05 26.33 29.48
C GLY A 338 -18.56 26.22 29.73
N ARG A 339 -19.31 27.30 29.47
CA ARG A 339 -20.79 27.30 29.58
C ARG A 339 -21.47 26.44 28.51
N ASP A 340 -20.92 26.38 27.30
CA ASP A 340 -21.38 25.48 26.24
C ASP A 340 -21.20 24.00 26.64
N ILE A 341 -20.02 23.64 27.17
CA ILE A 341 -19.75 22.30 27.73
C ILE A 341 -20.77 21.94 28.81
N VAL A 342 -21.04 22.85 29.75
CA VAL A 342 -22.08 22.69 30.79
C VAL A 342 -23.46 22.40 30.15
N ALA A 343 -23.86 23.17 29.14
CA ALA A 343 -25.14 22.98 28.46
C ALA A 343 -25.23 21.61 27.76
N ARG A 344 -24.14 21.16 27.14
CA ARG A 344 -24.04 19.84 26.51
C ARG A 344 -24.11 18.70 27.53
N ILE A 345 -23.45 18.83 28.68
CA ILE A 345 -23.55 17.83 29.76
C ILE A 345 -25.00 17.73 30.25
N ARG A 346 -25.70 18.86 30.43
CA ARG A 346 -27.12 18.84 30.82
C ARG A 346 -27.96 18.10 29.79
N LYS A 347 -27.74 18.35 28.50
CA LYS A 347 -28.44 17.66 27.40
C LYS A 347 -28.15 16.16 27.42
N PHE A 348 -26.91 15.74 27.61
CA PHE A 348 -26.52 14.33 27.75
C PHE A 348 -27.12 13.68 29.00
N ASN A 349 -27.11 14.36 30.14
CA ASN A 349 -27.72 13.85 31.37
C ASN A 349 -29.23 13.67 31.24
N ALA A 350 -29.88 14.43 30.36
CA ALA A 350 -31.30 14.30 30.05
C ALA A 350 -31.62 13.22 29.01
N SER A 351 -30.62 12.67 28.29
CA SER A 351 -30.83 11.59 27.32
C SER A 351 -30.85 10.21 27.98
N THR A 352 -31.61 9.29 27.41
CA THR A 352 -31.58 7.88 27.83
C THR A 352 -30.53 7.09 27.03
N PRO A 353 -30.04 5.94 27.53
CA PRO A 353 -29.15 5.08 26.76
C PRO A 353 -29.70 4.67 25.39
N GLU A 354 -31.02 4.59 25.22
CA GLU A 354 -31.64 4.28 23.92
C GLU A 354 -31.56 5.44 22.93
N GLN A 355 -31.49 6.69 23.43
CA GLN A 355 -31.37 7.89 22.61
C GLN A 355 -29.93 8.18 22.19
N ASP A 356 -28.95 7.70 22.97
CA ASP A 356 -27.52 7.80 22.67
C ASP A 356 -26.81 6.48 23.03
N PRO A 357 -27.05 5.40 22.26
CA PRO A 357 -26.55 4.06 22.58
C PRO A 357 -25.04 3.95 22.53
N ASN A 358 -24.39 4.85 21.77
CA ASN A 358 -22.96 4.88 21.59
C ASN A 358 -22.26 5.92 22.49
N TYR A 359 -23.01 6.66 23.32
CA TYR A 359 -22.48 7.74 24.15
C TYR A 359 -21.75 8.83 23.35
N GLU A 360 -22.21 9.12 22.12
CA GLU A 360 -21.63 10.13 21.23
C GLU A 360 -21.71 11.52 21.85
N ALA A 361 -22.80 11.85 22.55
CA ALA A 361 -22.92 13.13 23.23
C ALA A 361 -21.98 13.25 24.45
N ALA A 362 -21.69 12.13 25.14
CA ALA A 362 -20.69 12.15 26.22
C ALA A 362 -19.27 12.35 25.68
N ALA A 363 -18.96 11.74 24.54
CA ALA A 363 -17.66 11.85 23.91
C ALA A 363 -17.44 13.24 23.25
N ASP A 364 -18.49 13.92 22.78
CA ASP A 364 -18.45 15.36 22.39
C ASP A 364 -17.97 16.25 23.52
N VAL A 365 -18.60 16.08 24.68
CA VAL A 365 -18.24 16.84 25.87
C VAL A 365 -16.79 16.53 26.27
N ASP A 366 -16.39 15.27 26.27
CA ASP A 366 -15.04 14.88 26.68
C ASP A 366 -13.94 15.51 25.79
N ILE A 367 -14.10 15.40 24.47
CA ILE A 367 -13.16 15.98 23.49
C ILE A 367 -13.04 17.49 23.71
N ARG A 368 -14.17 18.21 23.84
CA ARG A 368 -14.19 19.66 24.08
C ARG A 368 -13.61 20.03 25.44
N PHE A 369 -13.92 19.26 26.48
CA PHE A 369 -13.43 19.48 27.83
C PHE A 369 -11.91 19.34 27.93
N ASN A 370 -11.32 18.36 27.24
CA ASN A 370 -9.87 18.19 27.19
C ASN A 370 -9.17 19.44 26.61
N GLY A 371 -9.64 19.92 25.45
CA GLY A 371 -9.17 21.18 24.87
C GLY A 371 -9.38 22.36 25.81
N TRP A 372 -10.57 22.47 26.41
CA TRP A 372 -10.91 23.55 27.33
C TRP A 372 -9.98 23.62 28.53
N MET A 373 -9.64 22.48 29.12
CA MET A 373 -8.69 22.42 30.24
C MET A 373 -7.29 22.89 29.86
N ASP A 374 -6.81 22.62 28.64
CA ASP A 374 -5.55 23.18 28.14
C ASP A 374 -5.58 24.71 28.06
N ALA A 375 -6.65 25.26 27.49
CA ALA A 375 -6.85 26.71 27.39
C ALA A 375 -6.92 27.36 28.78
N VAL A 376 -7.72 26.80 29.69
CA VAL A 376 -7.93 27.28 31.06
C VAL A 376 -6.62 27.30 31.84
N ARG A 377 -5.81 26.23 31.77
CA ARG A 377 -4.52 26.14 32.44
C ARG A 377 -3.59 27.27 32.01
N ASN A 378 -3.47 27.48 30.70
CA ASN A 378 -2.58 28.48 30.15
C ASN A 378 -3.05 29.91 30.47
N LEU A 379 -4.34 30.21 30.27
CA LEU A 379 -4.91 31.53 30.55
C LEU A 379 -4.93 31.88 32.04
N ARG A 380 -5.19 30.91 32.92
CA ARG A 380 -5.11 31.14 34.37
C ARG A 380 -3.68 31.46 34.79
N ALA A 381 -2.71 30.65 34.35
CA ALA A 381 -1.32 30.79 34.74
C ALA A 381 -0.67 32.07 34.20
N LYS A 382 -1.00 32.46 32.96
CA LYS A 382 -0.28 33.54 32.25
C LYS A 382 -1.09 34.81 32.02
N ALA A 383 -2.43 34.75 32.11
CA ALA A 383 -3.31 35.89 31.84
C ALA A 383 -4.32 36.18 32.98
N GLY A 384 -4.23 35.47 34.11
CA GLY A 384 -5.05 35.74 35.30
C GLY A 384 -6.54 35.36 35.17
N GLY A 385 -6.91 34.53 34.20
CA GLY A 385 -8.32 34.10 34.03
C GLY A 385 -8.83 33.26 35.20
N ASN A 386 -10.08 33.49 35.61
CA ASN A 386 -10.78 32.70 36.63
C ASN A 386 -11.92 31.88 36.01
N PHE A 387 -11.75 30.55 35.99
CA PHE A 387 -12.66 29.59 35.38
C PHE A 387 -13.26 28.61 36.41
N LEU A 388 -13.10 28.90 37.70
CA LEU A 388 -13.61 28.06 38.79
C LEU A 388 -15.14 27.88 38.77
N PRO A 389 -15.97 28.89 38.43
CA PRO A 389 -17.42 28.71 38.37
C PRO A 389 -17.84 27.63 37.36
N GLU A 390 -17.34 27.72 36.12
CA GLU A 390 -17.63 26.74 35.06
C GLU A 390 -17.08 25.35 35.42
N LEU A 391 -15.85 25.28 35.94
CA LEU A 391 -15.23 24.00 36.34
C LEU A 391 -16.02 23.28 37.45
N ARG A 392 -16.54 24.03 38.43
CA ARG A 392 -17.37 23.49 39.50
C ARG A 392 -18.67 22.91 38.95
N GLU A 393 -19.34 23.63 38.07
CA GLU A 393 -20.61 23.20 37.48
C GLU A 393 -20.43 21.96 36.59
N ILE A 394 -19.37 21.92 35.78
CA ILE A 394 -18.98 20.74 35.00
C ILE A 394 -18.76 19.53 35.92
N LEU A 395 -18.01 19.70 37.01
CA LEU A 395 -17.74 18.63 37.98
C LEU A 395 -19.04 18.10 38.60
N GLU A 396 -19.93 18.98 39.04
CA GLU A 396 -21.22 18.58 39.63
C GLU A 396 -22.08 17.80 38.63
N LEU A 397 -22.18 18.26 37.39
CA LEU A 397 -22.98 17.61 36.35
C LEU A 397 -22.38 16.27 35.89
N SER A 398 -21.06 16.14 35.87
CA SER A 398 -20.38 14.88 35.49
C SER A 398 -20.66 13.71 36.46
N ARG A 399 -21.17 14.00 37.66
CA ARG A 399 -21.52 12.99 38.68
C ARG A 399 -22.89 12.33 38.46
N VAL A 400 -23.74 12.89 37.59
CA VAL A 400 -25.13 12.44 37.42
C VAL A 400 -25.24 11.08 36.72
N ARG A 401 -24.37 10.81 35.74
CA ARG A 401 -24.38 9.58 34.91
C ARG A 401 -23.18 8.68 35.25
N PRO A 402 -23.29 7.82 36.29
CA PRO A 402 -22.20 6.93 36.69
C PRO A 402 -21.91 5.83 35.66
N ASP A 403 -22.85 5.57 34.75
CA ASP A 403 -22.77 4.63 33.65
C ASP A 403 -21.86 5.11 32.49
N SER A 404 -21.61 6.41 32.36
CA SER A 404 -20.77 6.97 31.29
C SER A 404 -19.29 6.97 31.67
N GLN A 405 -18.49 6.09 31.05
CA GLN A 405 -17.05 6.03 31.28
C GLN A 405 -16.33 7.34 30.92
N ALA A 406 -16.74 8.04 29.86
CA ALA A 406 -16.14 9.32 29.47
C ALA A 406 -16.33 10.40 30.55
N MET A 407 -17.56 10.52 31.08
CA MET A 407 -17.85 11.46 32.17
C MET A 407 -17.06 11.13 33.44
N GLN A 408 -16.96 9.85 33.81
CA GLN A 408 -16.24 9.45 35.02
C GLN A 408 -14.72 9.56 34.85
N GLY A 409 -14.19 8.95 33.80
CA GLY A 409 -12.77 8.71 33.59
C GLY A 409 -11.98 9.97 33.26
N ASP A 410 -12.56 10.87 32.46
CA ASP A 410 -11.81 11.99 31.90
C ASP A 410 -12.30 13.33 32.42
N ILE A 411 -13.62 13.58 32.42
CA ILE A 411 -14.16 14.85 32.89
C ILE A 411 -14.11 14.95 34.42
N ARG A 412 -14.80 14.05 35.13
CA ARG A 412 -14.95 14.08 36.59
C ARG A 412 -13.60 14.02 37.30
N ARG A 413 -12.73 13.10 36.88
CA ARG A 413 -11.37 12.95 37.43
C ARG A 413 -10.56 14.24 37.32
N VAL A 414 -10.47 14.80 36.11
CA VAL A 414 -9.65 16.00 35.86
C VAL A 414 -10.27 17.23 36.53
N ALA A 415 -11.59 17.41 36.44
CA ALA A 415 -12.28 18.53 37.07
C ALA A 415 -12.16 18.50 38.60
N SER A 416 -12.30 17.33 39.23
CA SER A 416 -12.15 17.17 40.67
C SER A 416 -10.72 17.50 41.13
N TYR A 417 -9.70 17.00 40.41
CA TYR A 417 -8.30 17.33 40.68
C TYR A 417 -8.04 18.84 40.63
N TYR A 418 -8.49 19.52 39.58
CA TYR A 418 -8.27 20.96 39.43
C TYR A 418 -9.14 21.82 40.35
N MET A 419 -10.34 21.36 40.74
CA MET A 419 -11.16 22.01 41.76
C MET A 419 -10.49 21.98 43.14
N LYS A 420 -9.80 20.87 43.48
CA LYS A 420 -8.94 20.82 44.67
C LYS A 420 -7.78 21.79 44.54
N LEU A 421 -7.02 21.68 43.45
CA LEU A 421 -5.78 22.45 43.26
C LEU A 421 -6.03 23.97 43.22
N TRP A 422 -7.09 24.42 42.57
CA TRP A 422 -7.35 25.84 42.33
C TRP A 422 -8.42 26.45 43.23
N GLY A 423 -9.38 25.64 43.66
CA GLY A 423 -10.52 26.09 44.45
C GLY A 423 -10.51 25.61 45.91
N GLY A 424 -9.56 24.75 46.30
CA GLY A 424 -9.49 24.18 47.64
C GLY A 424 -10.65 23.24 47.99
N VAL A 425 -11.36 22.72 46.98
CA VAL A 425 -12.51 21.82 47.18
C VAL A 425 -12.03 20.37 47.17
N GLU A 426 -12.20 19.65 48.28
CA GLU A 426 -11.80 18.25 48.36
C GLU A 426 -12.64 17.34 47.42
N PRO A 427 -12.00 16.41 46.69
CA PRO A 427 -12.69 15.40 45.88
C PRO A 427 -13.65 14.56 46.73
N LEU A 428 -14.79 14.18 46.15
CA LEU A 428 -15.66 13.20 46.81
C LEU A 428 -14.99 11.82 46.81
N PRO A 429 -15.27 10.95 47.80
CA PRO A 429 -14.72 9.59 47.84
C PRO A 429 -15.03 8.74 46.59
N SER A 430 -16.09 9.08 45.86
CA SER A 430 -16.47 8.41 44.62
C SER A 430 -15.86 9.04 43.36
N ASP A 431 -15.14 10.17 43.47
CA ASP A 431 -14.41 10.75 42.34
C ASP A 431 -13.18 9.87 42.04
N PRO A 432 -12.89 9.52 40.78
CA PRO A 432 -11.69 8.77 40.45
C PRO A 432 -10.42 9.54 40.85
N PRO A 433 -9.39 8.86 41.38
CA PRO A 433 -8.14 9.51 41.73
C PRO A 433 -7.45 10.09 40.49
N PRO A 434 -6.65 11.17 40.62
CA PRO A 434 -5.78 11.64 39.54
C PRO A 434 -4.82 10.53 39.11
N ARG A 435 -4.41 10.54 37.83
CA ARG A 435 -3.44 9.59 37.28
C ARG A 435 -2.02 10.07 37.53
#